data_AF-A0A3M1N7D9-F1
#
_entry.id   AF-A0A3M1N7D9-F1
#
_cell.length_a   1.000
_cell.length_b   1.000
_cell.length_c   1.000
_cell.angle_alpha   90.00
_cell.angle_beta   90.00
_cell.angle_gamma   90.00
#
_symmetry.space_group_name_H-M   'P 1'
#
loop_
_entity.id
_entity.type
_entity.pdbx_description
1 polymer ?
#
loop_
_entity_poly.entity_id
_entity_poly.type
_entity_poly.pdbx_seq_one_letter_code
_entity_poly.pdbx_strand_id
1 'polypeptide(L)'
;MSSNFYSASTSVAQEFNVEEYRHWSPLSQAYTSADVLQQYLRAGWQLAESVTVETFTLGAGRRVSVYHFTLSKDGRELRLPVVSSPFALRVIMDRSLKVIRLNAESGSH
;
A
#
# COMPACT_ATOMS: atom_id res chain seq x y z
N MET A 1 9.26 -49.99 26.35
CA MET A 1 9.97 -49.29 25.26
C MET A 1 9.04 -49.24 24.07
N SER A 2 8.38 -48.09 23.86
CA SER A 2 7.53 -47.84 22.69
C SER A 2 7.89 -46.44 22.20
N SER A 3 8.52 -46.38 21.03
CA SER A 3 8.96 -45.15 20.37
C SER A 3 7.81 -44.61 19.53
N ASN A 4 7.16 -43.54 19.97
CA ASN A 4 6.19 -42.84 19.15
C ASN A 4 6.90 -41.81 18.26
N PHE A 5 6.85 -42.08 16.96
CA PHE A 5 7.16 -41.13 15.91
C PHE A 5 6.10 -40.02 15.88
N TYR A 6 6.51 -38.76 15.94
CA TYR A 6 5.70 -37.64 15.48
C TYR A 6 6.37 -37.00 14.27
N SER A 7 5.81 -37.31 13.11
CA SER A 7 6.02 -36.56 11.87
C SER A 7 5.25 -35.26 11.97
N ALA A 8 5.92 -34.13 12.11
CA ALA A 8 5.30 -32.82 12.00
C ALA A 8 5.42 -32.33 10.55
N SER A 9 4.51 -32.78 9.71
CA SER A 9 4.23 -32.13 8.43
C SER A 9 3.25 -30.98 8.69
N THR A 10 3.75 -29.86 9.21
CA THR A 10 2.93 -28.64 9.30
C THR A 10 3.22 -27.82 8.05
N SER A 11 2.45 -28.06 6.99
CA SER A 11 2.23 -27.04 5.97
C SER A 11 1.52 -25.87 6.64
N VAL A 12 2.28 -24.85 7.05
CA VAL A 12 1.71 -23.58 7.49
C VAL A 12 1.19 -22.87 6.23
N ALA A 13 0.03 -23.29 5.75
CA ALA A 13 -0.80 -22.41 4.97
C ALA A 13 -1.29 -21.35 5.96
N GLN A 14 -0.61 -20.20 5.95
CA GLN A 14 -1.03 -19.04 6.71
C GLN A 14 -2.41 -18.63 6.21
N GLU A 15 -3.45 -19.00 6.94
CA GLU A 15 -4.81 -18.52 6.73
C GLU A 15 -4.81 -17.01 7.01
N PHE A 16 -4.59 -16.22 5.97
CA PHE A 16 -4.85 -14.78 6.02
C PHE A 16 -6.36 -14.62 6.13
N ASN A 17 -6.85 -14.24 7.31
CA ASN A 17 -8.25 -13.89 7.51
C ASN A 17 -8.64 -12.81 6.49
N VAL A 18 -9.50 -13.18 5.54
CA VAL A 18 -9.82 -12.37 4.35
C VAL A 18 -10.82 -11.25 4.67
N GLU A 19 -11.33 -11.19 5.92
CA GLU A 19 -12.44 -10.30 6.30
C GLU A 19 -12.07 -9.06 7.14
N GLU A 20 -10.79 -8.79 7.42
CA GLU A 20 -10.41 -7.49 8.02
C GLU A 20 -10.36 -6.38 6.95
N TYR A 21 -11.53 -5.90 6.56
CA TYR A 21 -11.65 -4.65 5.81
C TYR A 21 -11.18 -3.49 6.68
N ARG A 22 -9.94 -3.04 6.45
CA ARG A 22 -9.47 -1.78 7.03
C ARG A 22 -10.28 -0.60 6.47
N HIS A 23 -11.18 -0.07 7.28
CA HIS A 23 -11.88 1.16 6.98
C HIS A 23 -10.90 2.34 6.99
N TRP A 24 -10.86 3.09 5.88
CA TRP A 24 -10.10 4.33 5.76
C TRP A 24 -11.00 5.43 5.21
N SER A 25 -10.88 6.63 5.77
CA SER A 25 -11.54 7.84 5.31
C SER A 25 -10.53 8.98 5.28
N PRO A 26 -10.46 9.77 4.18
CA PRO A 26 -9.54 10.91 4.09
C PRO A 26 -9.83 12.00 5.13
N LEU A 27 -11.05 12.04 5.68
CA LEU A 27 -11.43 13.00 6.73
C LEU A 27 -10.92 12.61 8.12
N SER A 28 -10.58 11.34 8.33
CA SER A 28 -10.14 10.82 9.63
C SER A 28 -8.65 10.48 9.64
N GLN A 29 -8.10 10.05 8.51
CA GLN A 29 -6.71 9.62 8.39
C GLN A 29 -6.12 10.15 7.08
N ALA A 30 -5.04 10.94 7.20
CA ALA A 30 -4.38 11.54 6.03
C ALA A 30 -3.69 10.51 5.12
N TYR A 31 -3.24 9.37 5.68
CA TYR A 31 -2.53 8.32 4.96
C TYR A 31 -3.14 6.96 5.28
N THR A 32 -2.94 6.00 4.38
CA THR A 32 -3.43 4.62 4.52
C THR A 32 -2.34 3.57 4.24
N SER A 33 -2.62 2.31 4.57
CA SER A 33 -1.75 1.17 4.26
C SER A 33 -2.01 0.60 2.85
N ALA A 34 -1.09 -0.23 2.38
CA ALA A 34 -1.24 -0.95 1.11
C ALA A 34 -2.44 -1.91 1.09
N ASP A 35 -2.92 -2.37 2.24
CA ASP A 35 -4.08 -3.29 2.31
C ASP A 35 -5.34 -2.61 1.77
N VAL A 36 -5.51 -1.32 2.04
CA VAL A 36 -6.64 -0.54 1.50
C VAL A 36 -6.55 -0.42 -0.01
N LEU A 37 -5.34 -0.14 -0.56
CA LEU A 37 -5.13 -0.18 -2.00
C LEU A 37 -5.48 -1.55 -2.60
N GLN A 38 -5.01 -2.63 -1.97
CA GLN A 38 -5.32 -4.00 -2.40
C GLN A 38 -6.82 -4.28 -2.41
N GLN A 39 -7.58 -3.80 -1.41
CA GLN A 39 -9.04 -3.91 -1.37
C GLN A 39 -9.69 -3.18 -2.55
N TYR A 40 -9.30 -1.94 -2.84
CA TYR A 40 -9.83 -1.19 -3.99
C TYR A 40 -9.52 -1.90 -5.32
N LEU A 41 -8.30 -2.40 -5.50
CA LEU A 41 -7.91 -3.15 -6.71
C LEU A 41 -8.73 -4.44 -6.85
N ARG A 42 -8.93 -5.19 -5.76
CA ARG A 42 -9.80 -6.39 -5.74
C ARG A 42 -11.26 -6.06 -6.05
N ALA A 43 -11.73 -4.89 -5.60
CA ALA A 43 -13.07 -4.38 -5.91
C ALA A 43 -13.20 -3.84 -7.34
N GLY A 44 -12.17 -3.98 -8.19
CA GLY A 44 -12.21 -3.63 -9.61
C GLY A 44 -11.90 -2.18 -9.94
N TRP A 45 -11.37 -1.40 -8.99
CA TRP A 45 -10.88 -0.05 -9.27
C TRP A 45 -9.62 -0.10 -10.12
N GLN A 46 -9.54 0.80 -11.09
CA GLN A 46 -8.42 0.89 -12.03
C GLN A 46 -7.45 1.98 -11.58
N LEU A 47 -6.16 1.74 -11.80
CA LEU A 47 -5.10 2.72 -11.54
C LEU A 47 -4.96 3.66 -12.73
N ALA A 48 -4.73 4.95 -12.45
CA ALA A 48 -4.15 5.85 -13.45
C ALA A 48 -2.71 5.40 -13.80
N GLU A 49 -2.23 5.81 -14.98
CA GLU A 49 -0.88 5.49 -15.47
C GLU A 49 0.25 6.18 -14.70
N SER A 50 -0.08 7.15 -13.83
CA SER A 50 0.89 7.84 -13.00
C SER A 50 0.53 7.77 -11.53
N VAL A 51 1.56 7.85 -10.70
CA VAL A 51 1.47 7.94 -9.24
C VAL A 51 2.33 9.09 -8.77
N THR A 52 1.78 9.89 -7.86
CA THR A 52 2.51 11.00 -7.29
C THR A 52 3.17 10.55 -5.98
N VAL A 53 4.40 10.96 -5.71
CA VAL A 53 5.11 10.61 -4.47
C VAL A 53 5.56 11.84 -3.70
N GLU A 54 5.23 11.87 -2.41
CA GLU A 54 5.75 12.81 -1.42
C GLU A 54 6.75 12.08 -0.53
N THR A 55 7.86 12.72 -0.16
CA THR A 55 8.86 12.12 0.74
C THR A 55 9.12 13.01 1.93
N PHE A 56 8.88 12.46 3.11
CA PHE A 56 9.10 13.09 4.40
C PHE A 56 10.45 12.66 4.97
N THR A 57 11.21 13.61 5.51
CA THR A 57 12.38 13.32 6.33
C THR A 57 11.97 13.36 7.79
N LEU A 58 12.11 12.23 8.48
CA LEU A 58 11.90 12.08 9.91
C LEU A 58 13.24 12.26 10.65
N GLY A 59 13.17 12.23 11.98
CA GLY A 59 14.36 12.26 12.84
C GLY A 59 15.39 11.19 12.46
N ALA A 60 16.67 11.52 12.70
CA ALA A 60 17.83 10.68 12.36
C ALA A 60 17.93 10.31 10.86
N GLY A 61 17.40 11.15 9.96
CA GLY A 61 17.57 11.00 8.51
C GLY A 61 16.73 9.88 7.88
N ARG A 62 15.81 9.27 8.63
CA ARG A 62 14.88 8.27 8.09
C ARG A 62 13.92 8.95 7.12
N ARG A 63 13.75 8.38 5.93
CA ARG A 63 12.81 8.89 4.93
C ARG A 63 11.60 7.99 4.84
N VAL A 64 10.42 8.59 4.75
CA VAL A 64 9.16 7.89 4.48
C VAL A 64 8.54 8.50 3.23
N SER A 65 8.20 7.66 2.28
CA SER A 65 7.47 8.08 1.07
C SER A 65 5.99 7.73 1.18
N VAL A 66 5.14 8.62 0.68
CA VAL A 66 3.71 8.41 0.52
C VAL A 66 3.39 8.50 -0.97
N TYR A 67 2.76 7.46 -1.49
CA TYR A 67 2.33 7.36 -2.88
C TYR A 67 0.84 7.69 -2.98
N HIS A 68 0.51 8.76 -3.71
CA HIS A 68 -0.86 9.16 -3.97
C HIS A 68 -1.33 8.51 -5.27
N PHE A 69 -2.01 7.38 -5.15
CA PHE A 69 -2.62 6.68 -6.27
C PHE A 69 -3.91 7.37 -6.68
N THR A 70 -4.11 7.56 -7.98
CA THR A 70 -5.43 7.90 -8.53
C THR A 70 -6.11 6.63 -8.99
N LEU A 71 -7.31 6.40 -8.48
CA LEU A 71 -8.15 5.24 -8.77
C LEU A 71 -9.44 5.68 -9.43
N SER A 72 -9.94 4.91 -10.40
CA SER A 72 -11.24 5.15 -11.02
C SER A 72 -12.09 3.89 -11.13
N LYS A 73 -13.42 4.06 -10.98
CA LYS A 73 -14.42 3.00 -11.18
C LYS A 73 -15.79 3.63 -11.40
N ASP A 74 -16.52 3.19 -12.42
CA ASP A 74 -17.91 3.60 -12.69
C ASP A 74 -18.11 5.13 -12.71
N GLY A 75 -17.18 5.86 -13.35
CA GLY A 75 -17.21 7.32 -13.44
C GLY A 75 -16.83 8.07 -12.15
N ARG A 76 -16.45 7.35 -11.09
CA ARG A 76 -15.92 7.93 -9.84
C ARG A 76 -14.40 7.89 -9.86
N GLU A 77 -13.81 8.90 -9.24
CA GLU A 77 -12.37 8.99 -9.01
C GLU A 77 -12.07 9.11 -7.51
N LEU A 78 -10.99 8.48 -7.07
CA LEU A 78 -10.50 8.53 -5.70
C LEU A 78 -8.99 8.71 -5.70
N ARG A 79 -8.50 9.66 -4.90
CA ARG A 79 -7.08 9.77 -4.56
C ARG A 79 -6.80 9.01 -3.27
N LEU A 80 -5.91 8.03 -3.33
CA LEU A 80 -5.57 7.15 -2.22
C LEU A 80 -4.09 7.35 -1.80
N PRO A 81 -3.83 8.02 -0.67
CA PRO A 81 -2.48 8.27 -0.17
C PRO A 81 -1.95 7.07 0.63
N VAL A 82 -1.07 6.28 0.05
CA VAL A 82 -0.57 5.01 0.60
C VAL A 82 0.86 5.17 1.10
N VAL A 83 1.12 4.83 2.35
CA VAL A 83 2.48 4.78 2.90
C VAL A 83 3.30 3.70 2.18
N SER A 84 4.54 4.02 1.84
CA SER A 84 5.46 3.11 1.16
C SER A 84 5.53 1.75 1.83
N SER A 85 5.38 0.70 1.02
CA SER A 85 5.45 -0.70 1.42
C SER A 85 5.89 -1.57 0.24
N PRO A 86 6.39 -2.80 0.47
CA PRO A 86 6.76 -3.71 -0.63
C PRO A 86 5.64 -3.95 -1.63
N PHE A 87 4.37 -4.03 -1.17
CA PHE A 87 3.22 -4.20 -2.05
C PHE A 87 2.99 -2.96 -2.93
N ALA A 88 2.99 -1.76 -2.35
CA ALA A 88 2.80 -0.53 -3.11
C ALA A 88 3.89 -0.35 -4.19
N LEU A 89 5.16 -0.64 -3.83
CA LEU A 89 6.27 -0.62 -4.78
C LEU A 89 6.08 -1.65 -5.90
N ARG A 90 5.64 -2.86 -5.57
CA ARG A 90 5.35 -3.91 -6.55
C ARG A 90 4.24 -3.49 -7.51
N VAL A 91 3.15 -2.90 -7.02
CA VAL A 91 2.07 -2.39 -7.87
C VAL A 91 2.60 -1.36 -8.87
N ILE A 92 3.46 -0.44 -8.42
CA ILE A 92 4.08 0.57 -9.27
C ILE A 92 4.93 -0.08 -10.37
N MET A 93 5.76 -1.07 -10.02
CA MET A 93 6.62 -1.78 -10.97
C MET A 93 5.82 -2.64 -11.94
N ASP A 94 4.97 -3.53 -11.44
CA ASP A 94 4.21 -4.50 -12.23
C ASP A 94 3.24 -3.81 -13.21
N ARG A 95 2.76 -2.61 -12.86
CA ARG A 95 1.89 -1.78 -13.72
C ARG A 95 2.64 -0.70 -14.50
N SER A 96 3.96 -0.63 -14.35
CA SER A 96 4.81 0.37 -15.01
C SER A 96 4.32 1.82 -14.82
N LEU A 97 3.86 2.15 -13.60
CA LEU A 97 3.32 3.48 -13.31
C LEU A 97 4.42 4.53 -13.37
N LYS A 98 4.12 5.66 -14.02
CA LYS A 98 5.00 6.83 -14.03
C LYS A 98 5.00 7.49 -12.65
N VAL A 99 6.13 7.41 -11.95
CA VAL A 99 6.30 8.06 -10.65
C VAL A 99 6.64 9.54 -10.83
N ILE A 100 5.78 10.42 -10.32
CA ILE A 100 5.94 11.87 -10.34
C ILE A 100 6.29 12.33 -8.93
N ARG A 101 7.49 12.90 -8.73
CA ARG A 101 7.90 13.42 -7.42
C ARG A 101 7.27 14.79 -7.18
N LEU A 102 6.67 14.97 -6.02
CA LEU A 102 6.35 16.30 -5.51
C LEU A 102 7.62 16.88 -4.92
N ASN A 103 8.16 17.92 -5.57
CA ASN A 103 9.15 18.76 -4.93
C ASN A 103 8.37 19.58 -3.89
N ALA A 104 8.52 19.25 -2.61
CA ALA A 104 8.28 20.25 -1.58
C ALA A 104 9.34 21.33 -1.82
N GLU A 105 8.92 22.49 -2.31
CA GLU A 105 9.78 23.67 -2.30
C GLU A 105 10.23 23.82 -0.85
N SER A 106 11.51 23.56 -0.63
CA SER A 106 12.12 23.72 0.67
C SER A 106 12.09 25.22 0.92
N GLY A 107 11.08 25.67 1.67
CA GLY A 107 11.09 26.98 2.30
C GLY A 107 12.40 27.08 3.07
N SER A 108 13.33 27.79 2.45
CA SER A 108 14.64 28.12 2.95
C SER A 108 14.52 29.14 4.08
N HIS A 109 15.30 28.87 5.14
CA HIS A 109 15.61 29.72 6.31
C HIS A 109 14.58 29.80 7.43
#